data_AF-A0A6M0K0P0-F1
#
_entry.id   AF-A0A6M0K0P0-F1
#
_cell.length_a   1.000
_cell.length_b   1.000
_cell.length_c   1.000
_cell.angle_alpha   90.00
_cell.angle_beta   90.00
_cell.angle_gamma   90.00
#
_symmetry.space_group_name_H-M   'P 1'
#
loop_
_entity.id
_entity.type
_entity.pdbx_description
1 polymer ?
#
loop_
_entity_poly.entity_id
_entity_poly.type
_entity_poly.pdbx_seq_one_letter_code
_entity_poly.pdbx_strand_id
1 'polypeptide(L)'
;MRDEYDFSQAESGPVVKSSKERITIRLDPEVIQWFRDQVAGGGNYQTLINEALQEHIQRRQGTDLEGLLRRVVREELKQAG
;
A
#
# COMPACT_ATOMS: atom_id res chain seq x y z
N MET A 1 -14.99 -15.50 -38.83
CA MET A 1 -14.12 -15.50 -37.64
C MET A 1 -13.05 -16.55 -37.88
N ARG A 2 -11.79 -16.32 -37.49
CA ARG A 2 -10.74 -17.35 -37.56
C ARG A 2 -10.72 -18.10 -36.23
N ASP A 3 -10.70 -19.43 -36.30
CA ASP A 3 -10.87 -20.32 -35.15
C ASP A 3 -9.61 -20.49 -34.29
N GLU A 4 -8.42 -20.11 -34.77
CA GLU A 4 -7.20 -20.25 -33.99
C GLU A 4 -6.19 -19.14 -34.28
N TYR A 5 -5.67 -18.52 -33.22
CA TYR A 5 -4.59 -17.55 -33.28
C TYR A 5 -3.31 -18.23 -32.78
N ASP A 6 -2.30 -18.30 -33.65
CA ASP A 6 -0.97 -18.79 -33.31
C ASP A 6 -0.18 -17.67 -32.60
N PHE A 7 0.05 -17.87 -31.30
CA PHE A 7 0.80 -16.96 -30.43
C PHE A 7 2.25 -17.41 -30.21
N SER A 8 2.77 -18.35 -31.01
CA SER A 8 4.14 -18.87 -30.88
C SER A 8 5.24 -17.82 -31.07
N GLN A 9 4.91 -16.66 -31.66
CA GLN A 9 5.80 -15.51 -31.85
C GLN A 9 5.41 -14.28 -31.01
N ALA A 10 4.49 -14.43 -30.04
CA ALA A 10 4.08 -13.32 -29.19
C ALA A 10 5.13 -13.09 -28.09
N GLU A 11 5.79 -11.94 -28.10
CA GLU A 11 6.63 -11.50 -26.98
C GLU A 11 5.74 -11.19 -25.77
N SER A 12 5.95 -11.92 -24.67
CA SER A 12 5.31 -11.61 -23.40
C SER A 12 5.81 -10.27 -22.88
N GLY A 13 4.94 -9.27 -22.80
CA GLY A 13 5.25 -7.97 -22.21
C GLY A 13 5.77 -8.11 -20.77
N PRO A 14 6.52 -7.12 -20.26
CA PRO A 14 7.13 -7.19 -18.93
C PRO A 14 6.06 -7.45 -17.86
N VAL A 15 6.21 -8.59 -17.17
CA VAL A 15 5.37 -8.93 -16.02
C VAL A 15 5.68 -7.92 -14.92
N VAL A 16 4.84 -6.89 -14.81
CA VAL A 16 4.91 -5.93 -13.71
C VAL A 16 4.71 -6.73 -12.43
N LYS A 17 5.75 -6.81 -11.59
CA LYS A 17 5.61 -7.38 -10.25
C LYS A 17 4.56 -6.55 -9.51
N SER A 18 3.45 -7.19 -9.13
CA SER A 18 2.47 -6.57 -8.24
C SER A 18 3.19 -6.17 -6.95
N SER A 19 3.11 -4.90 -6.58
CA SER A 19 3.64 -4.39 -5.30
C SER A 19 2.81 -4.85 -4.10
N LYS A 20 1.67 -5.50 -4.34
CA LYS A 20 0.73 -5.99 -3.32
C LYS A 20 0.64 -7.50 -3.40
N GLU A 21 0.82 -8.15 -2.26
CA GLU A 21 0.58 -9.59 -2.11
C GLU A 21 -0.91 -9.84 -1.88
N ARG A 22 -1.50 -10.77 -2.65
CA ARG A 22 -2.90 -11.18 -2.45
C ARG A 22 -2.94 -12.25 -1.36
N ILE A 23 -3.52 -11.90 -0.22
CA ILE A 23 -3.72 -12.83 0.90
C ILE A 23 -5.22 -13.04 1.17
N THR A 24 -5.57 -14.19 1.74
CA THR A 24 -6.92 -14.43 2.26
C THR A 24 -6.89 -14.21 3.77
N ILE A 25 -7.55 -13.16 4.25
CA ILE A 25 -7.69 -12.84 5.67
C ILE A 25 -9.17 -12.82 6.06
N ARG A 26 -9.47 -13.20 7.31
CA ARG A 26 -10.80 -13.04 7.89
C ARG A 26 -10.84 -11.70 8.61
N LEU A 27 -11.85 -10.89 8.31
CA LEU A 27 -12.15 -9.62 8.95
C LEU A 27 -13.61 -9.64 9.41
N ASP A 28 -13.91 -8.93 10.48
CA ASP A 28 -15.28 -8.81 10.95
C ASP A 28 -16.16 -8.10 9.92
N PRO A 29 -17.43 -8.53 9.76
CA PRO A 29 -18.33 -7.97 8.76
C PRO A 29 -18.58 -6.48 9.00
N GLU A 30 -18.59 -6.04 10.26
CA GLU A 30 -18.76 -4.63 10.63
C GLU A 30 -17.59 -3.75 10.16
N VAL A 31 -16.36 -4.26 10.23
CA VAL A 31 -15.16 -3.55 9.76
C VAL A 31 -15.24 -3.38 8.25
N ILE A 32 -15.60 -4.46 7.54
CA ILE A 32 -15.76 -4.42 6.08
C ILE A 32 -16.87 -3.43 5.69
N GLN A 33 -18.00 -3.45 6.38
CA GLN A 33 -19.11 -2.54 6.11
C GLN A 33 -18.71 -1.10 6.33
N TRP A 34 -18.02 -0.79 7.43
CA TRP A 34 -17.56 0.57 7.73
C TRP A 34 -16.69 1.13 6.59
N PHE A 35 -15.70 0.36 6.10
CA PHE A 35 -14.85 0.80 4.99
C PHE A 35 -15.60 0.88 3.65
N ARG A 36 -16.64 0.07 3.44
CA ARG A 36 -17.50 0.15 2.25
C ARG A 36 -18.33 1.43 2.24
N ASP A 37 -18.85 1.83 3.39
CA ASP A 37 -19.64 3.06 3.53
C ASP A 37 -18.79 4.32 3.23
N GLN A 38 -17.50 4.29 3.57
CA GLN A 38 -16.56 5.38 3.28
C GLN A 38 -16.29 5.58 1.77
N VAL A 39 -16.56 4.58 0.92
CA VAL A 39 -16.26 4.63 -0.53
C VAL A 39 -17.49 4.69 -1.42
N ALA A 40 -18.66 5.04 -0.85
CA ALA A 40 -19.95 5.05 -1.54
C ALA A 40 -20.02 5.83 -2.87
N GLY A 41 -19.00 6.66 -3.18
CA GLY A 41 -18.85 7.41 -4.43
C GLY A 41 -17.88 6.85 -5.48
N GLY A 42 -17.34 5.64 -5.31
CA GLY A 42 -16.50 4.99 -6.34
C GLY A 42 -15.04 4.73 -5.94
N GLY A 43 -14.77 4.47 -4.65
CA GLY A 43 -13.43 4.12 -4.15
C GLY A 43 -13.23 2.62 -3.91
N ASN A 44 -11.99 2.21 -3.65
CA ASN A 44 -11.65 0.84 -3.27
C ASN A 44 -11.46 0.73 -1.75
N TYR A 45 -12.43 0.13 -1.06
CA TYR A 45 -12.36 -0.11 0.39
C TYR A 45 -11.12 -0.92 0.82
N GLN A 46 -10.56 -1.76 -0.06
CA GLN A 46 -9.32 -2.51 0.23
C GLN A 46 -8.12 -1.58 0.36
N THR A 47 -8.10 -0.47 -0.39
CA THR A 47 -7.05 0.55 -0.26
C THR A 47 -7.11 1.20 1.12
N LEU A 48 -8.30 1.59 1.58
CA LEU A 48 -8.49 2.19 2.91
C LEU A 48 -8.11 1.22 4.04
N ILE A 49 -8.48 -0.06 3.92
CA ILE A 49 -8.05 -1.08 4.88
C ILE A 49 -6.53 -1.16 4.93
N ASN A 50 -5.86 -1.19 3.78
CA ASN A 50 -4.41 -1.26 3.71
C ASN A 50 -3.75 -0.01 4.31
N GLU A 51 -4.27 1.18 4.02
CA GLU A 51 -3.79 2.44 4.59
C GLU A 51 -3.92 2.46 6.11
N ALA A 52 -5.06 2.02 6.65
CA ALA A 52 -5.27 1.92 8.09
C ALA A 52 -4.29 0.94 8.76
N LEU A 53 -3.98 -0.19 8.10
CA LEU A 53 -2.96 -1.13 8.58
C LEU A 53 -1.56 -0.51 8.54
N GLN A 54 -1.20 0.22 7.48
CA GLN A 54 0.07 0.94 7.41
C GLN A 54 0.18 2.01 8.50
N GLU A 55 -0.88 2.78 8.74
CA GLU A 55 -0.91 3.78 9.80
C GLU A 55 -0.75 3.13 11.18
N HIS A 56 -1.44 2.01 11.42
CA HIS A 56 -1.28 1.26 12.66
C HIS A 56 0.17 0.80 12.87
N ILE A 57 0.82 0.29 11.82
CA ILE A 57 2.23 -0.08 11.84
C ILE A 57 3.10 1.14 12.18
N GLN A 58 2.91 2.28 11.51
CA GLN A 58 3.68 3.50 11.77
C GLN A 58 3.53 4.00 13.21
N ARG A 59 2.28 4.06 13.71
CA ARG A 59 1.99 4.46 15.09
C ARG A 59 2.64 3.51 16.11
N ARG A 60 2.60 2.20 15.85
CA ARG A 60 3.16 1.17 16.75
C ARG A 60 4.68 1.08 16.67
N GLN A 61 5.25 1.36 15.50
CA GLN A 61 6.69 1.36 15.31
C GLN A 61 7.34 2.57 15.98
N GLY A 62 6.66 3.71 16.16
CA GLY A 62 7.19 4.85 16.95
C GLY A 62 8.54 5.41 16.50
N THR A 63 9.12 4.92 15.40
CA THR A 63 10.55 5.05 15.07
C THR A 63 10.73 5.61 13.67
N ASP A 64 10.05 6.72 13.38
CA ASP A 64 10.55 7.59 12.31
C ASP A 64 10.42 9.06 12.67
N LEU A 65 9.41 9.51 13.42
CA LEU A 65 9.38 10.92 13.83
C LEU A 65 10.56 11.26 14.77
N GLU A 66 10.86 10.43 15.77
CA GLU A 66 12.01 10.68 16.65
C GLU A 66 13.35 10.50 15.92
N GLY A 67 13.45 9.50 15.03
CA GLY A 67 14.66 9.25 14.24
C GLY A 67 14.95 10.39 13.25
N LEU A 68 13.91 10.86 12.57
CA LEU A 68 13.97 11.95 11.60
C LEU A 68 14.18 13.30 12.31
N LEU A 69 13.55 13.55 13.46
CA LEU A 69 13.83 14.72 14.32
C LEU A 69 15.28 14.71 14.83
N ARG A 70 15.79 13.59 15.36
CA ARG A 70 17.18 13.49 15.84
C ARG A 70 18.19 13.73 14.72
N ARG A 71 17.89 13.26 13.51
CA ARG A 71 18.73 13.49 12.33
C ARG A 71 18.76 14.97 11.97
N VAL A 72 17.60 15.60 11.83
CA VAL A 72 17.47 17.03 11.48
C VAL A 72 18.17 17.91 12.52
N VAL A 73 17.92 17.68 13.82
CA VAL A 73 18.57 18.47 14.90
C VAL A 73 20.10 18.33 14.88
N ARG A 74 20.62 17.14 14.57
CA ARG A 74 22.08 16.90 14.50
C ARG A 74 22.71 17.55 13.27
N GLU A 75 21.97 17.64 12.15
CA GLU A 75 22.43 18.31 10.94
C GLU A 75 22.49 19.84 11.15
N GLU A 76 21.48 20.44 11.79
CA GLU A 76 21.46 21.89 12.10
C GLU A 76 22.56 22.30 13.10
N LEU A 77 22.80 21.52 14.16
CA LEU A 77 23.87 21.80 15.13
C LEU A 77 25.28 21.72 14.53
N LYS A 78 25.46 20.95 13.45
CA LYS A 78 26.74 20.86 12.72
C LYS A 78 26.94 22.00 11.72
N GLN A 79 25.86 22.62 11.23
CA GLN A 79 25.91 23.76 10.33
C GLN A 79 26.05 25.09 11.09
N ALA A 80 25.57 25.14 12.33
CA ALA A 80 25.62 26.32 13.19
C ALA A 80 26.92 26.46 14.02
N GLY A 81 27.86 25.53 13.91
CA GLY A 81 29.20 25.59 14.51
C GLY A 81 30.27 25.75 13.45
#